data_AF-A0A9D1LEI7-F1
#
_entry.id   AF-A0A9D1LEI7-F1
#
_cell.length_a   1.000
_cell.length_b   1.000
_cell.length_c   1.000
_cell.angle_alpha   90.00
_cell.angle_beta   90.00
_cell.angle_gamma   90.00
#
_symmetry.space_group_name_H-M   'P 1'
#
loop_
_entity.id
_entity.type
_entity.pdbx_description
1 polymer ?
#
loop_
_entity_poly.entity_id
_entity_poly.type
_entity_poly.pdbx_seq_one_letter_code
_entity_poly.pdbx_strand_id
1 'polypeptide(L)'
;MELVDIHIFWPWGFLILLIRVLPIYFAAHVLMKDRFHPAVTLGALLAVTAPYRYLVGEGGKYEILQLLGFYILLFLVMLVCKQTNFGTTLLLTAAACLVQQLCAFFSFVPLALISRDSLYYMTAYTMPRQLILAYLLYALLFGSALAMLLRMLVVRRRQKTEPRLRTRYGFLVLFPLSHILCSALYFLLIQAVGKDVYDQYIGRYQYINIFVIVIFVTCLLLDFSLLFIVERLEKAEQRALETERQLVQNRMDYESATMLRDEKQEFRKVKHDLSNLLTVARGYIEIGKPE
;
A
#
# COMPACT_ATOMS: atom_id res chain seq x y z
N MET A 1 -33.79 4.11 18.58
CA MET A 1 -32.38 3.92 18.15
C MET A 1 -31.57 5.06 18.75
N GLU A 2 -30.40 4.77 19.32
CA GLU A 2 -29.52 5.82 19.86
C GLU A 2 -28.89 6.58 18.70
N LEU A 3 -29.24 7.87 18.58
CA LEU A 3 -28.68 8.78 17.60
C LEU A 3 -27.37 9.35 18.14
N VAL A 4 -26.36 9.36 17.29
CA VAL A 4 -25.06 9.91 17.59
C VAL A 4 -24.91 11.19 16.78
N ASP A 5 -24.61 12.28 17.48
CA ASP A 5 -24.22 13.53 16.86
C ASP A 5 -22.72 13.51 16.55
N ILE A 6 -22.38 13.61 15.26
CA ILE A 6 -20.99 13.59 14.83
C ILE A 6 -20.27 14.90 15.16
N HIS A 7 -20.97 16.01 15.43
CA HIS A 7 -20.39 17.29 15.86
C HIS A 7 -19.58 17.16 17.14
N ILE A 8 -20.03 16.31 18.07
CA ILE A 8 -19.32 16.02 19.31
C ILE A 8 -18.01 15.30 18.97
N PHE A 9 -16.88 15.91 19.36
CA PHE A 9 -15.55 15.39 19.03
C PHE A 9 -15.35 13.97 19.57
N TRP A 10 -15.64 13.72 20.85
CA TRP A 10 -15.37 12.44 21.49
C TRP A 10 -16.64 11.63 21.76
N PRO A 11 -16.67 10.30 21.49
CA PRO A 11 -15.67 9.51 20.78
C PRO A 11 -15.89 9.46 19.25
N TRP A 12 -17.11 9.77 18.79
CA TRP A 12 -17.56 9.46 17.43
C TRP A 12 -16.98 10.39 16.36
N GLY A 13 -16.89 11.70 16.65
CA GLY A 13 -16.24 12.65 15.75
C GLY A 13 -14.78 12.29 15.49
N PHE A 14 -14.04 11.86 16.51
CA PHE A 14 -12.66 11.40 16.42
C PHE A 14 -12.53 10.16 15.53
N LEU A 15 -13.39 9.15 15.70
CA LEU A 15 -13.39 7.95 14.87
C LEU A 15 -13.67 8.27 13.39
N ILE A 16 -14.60 9.18 13.11
CA ILE A 16 -14.89 9.63 11.73
C ILE A 16 -13.70 10.37 11.12
N LEU A 17 -12.95 11.14 11.91
CA LEU A 17 -11.74 11.80 11.42
C LEU A 17 -10.62 10.81 11.15
N LEU A 18 -10.46 9.83 12.03
CA LEU A 18 -9.49 8.75 11.86
C LEU A 18 -9.79 7.96 10.58
N ILE A 19 -11.07 7.64 10.31
CA ILE A 19 -11.46 6.94 9.09
C ILE A 19 -11.33 7.78 7.83
N ARG A 20 -11.38 9.11 7.93
CA ARG A 20 -11.09 10.00 6.79
C ARG A 20 -9.60 9.98 6.45
N VAL A 21 -8.71 9.90 7.44
CA VAL A 21 -7.28 9.99 7.18
C VAL A 21 -6.63 8.67 6.79
N LEU A 22 -7.11 7.53 7.30
CA LEU A 22 -6.51 6.24 6.95
C LEU A 22 -6.50 5.93 5.44
N PRO A 23 -7.60 6.10 4.68
CA PRO A 23 -7.58 5.91 3.22
C PRO A 23 -6.64 6.87 2.50
N ILE A 24 -6.54 8.13 2.95
CA ILE A 24 -5.59 9.11 2.41
C ILE A 24 -4.17 8.62 2.64
N TYR A 25 -3.86 8.18 3.86
CA TYR A 25 -2.58 7.59 4.22
C TYR A 25 -2.24 6.38 3.33
N PHE A 26 -3.17 5.42 3.19
CA PHE A 26 -2.93 4.23 2.35
C PHE A 26 -2.66 4.59 0.89
N ALA A 27 -3.47 5.47 0.30
CA ALA A 27 -3.29 5.91 -1.08
C ALA A 27 -1.95 6.65 -1.24
N ALA A 28 -1.64 7.59 -0.34
CA ALA A 28 -0.40 8.34 -0.35
C ALA A 28 0.84 7.44 -0.17
N HIS A 29 0.74 6.41 0.68
CA HIS A 29 1.78 5.40 0.90
C HIS A 29 2.09 4.59 -0.36
N VAL A 30 1.06 4.27 -1.14
CA VAL A 30 1.20 3.55 -2.41
C VAL A 30 1.75 4.45 -3.52
N LEU A 31 1.24 5.68 -3.62
CA LEU A 31 1.54 6.60 -4.72
C LEU A 31 2.91 7.26 -4.56
N MET A 32 3.28 7.65 -3.33
CA MET A 32 4.44 8.48 -3.03
C MET A 32 5.39 7.76 -2.07
N LYS A 33 6.69 7.81 -2.40
CA LYS A 33 7.75 7.28 -1.55
C LYS A 33 7.88 8.14 -0.29
N ASP A 34 7.92 7.50 0.87
CA ASP A 34 8.14 8.20 2.15
C ASP A 34 9.57 8.72 2.26
N ARG A 35 9.68 9.93 2.84
CA ARG A 35 10.95 10.52 3.26
C ARG A 35 11.41 9.98 4.61
N PHE A 36 10.46 9.77 5.52
CA PHE A 36 10.69 9.23 6.85
C PHE A 36 10.11 7.82 6.98
N HIS A 37 10.19 7.23 8.17
CA HIS A 37 9.51 5.97 8.45
C HIS A 37 7.98 6.13 8.25
N PRO A 38 7.25 5.16 7.65
CA PRO A 38 5.82 5.30 7.34
C PRO A 38 4.94 5.66 8.55
N ALA A 39 5.31 5.18 9.74
CA ALA A 39 4.65 5.53 11.00
C ALA A 39 4.71 7.03 11.33
N VAL A 40 5.77 7.73 10.93
CA VAL A 40 5.89 9.19 11.12
C VAL A 40 4.88 9.92 10.24
N THR A 41 4.74 9.48 8.98
CA THR A 41 3.73 10.04 8.06
C THR A 41 2.32 9.82 8.61
N LEU A 42 2.02 8.61 9.10
CA LEU A 42 0.73 8.31 9.73
C LEU A 42 0.48 9.19 10.97
N GLY A 43 1.46 9.29 11.87
CA GLY A 43 1.37 10.10 13.08
C GLY A 43 1.17 11.59 12.77
N ALA A 44 1.87 12.13 11.77
CA ALA A 44 1.72 13.52 11.36
C ALA A 44 0.33 13.80 10.76
N LEU A 45 -0.20 12.88 9.95
CA LEU A 45 -1.55 13.01 9.41
C LEU A 45 -2.62 12.94 10.51
N LEU A 46 -2.45 12.06 11.50
CA LEU A 46 -3.33 12.00 12.67
C LEU A 46 -3.20 13.23 13.57
N ALA A 47 -2.02 13.83 13.68
CA ALA A 47 -1.85 15.07 14.46
C ALA A 47 -2.60 16.25 13.83
N VAL A 48 -2.68 16.30 12.49
CA VAL A 48 -3.38 17.36 11.76
C VAL A 48 -4.91 17.24 11.82
N THR A 49 -5.47 16.06 12.13
CA THR A 49 -6.93 15.90 12.22
C THR A 49 -7.52 16.44 13.51
N ALA A 50 -6.78 16.44 14.62
CA ALA A 50 -7.27 16.94 15.90
C ALA A 50 -7.60 18.45 15.86
N PRO A 51 -6.73 19.34 15.35
CA PRO A 51 -7.02 20.77 15.22
C PRO A 51 -8.22 21.07 14.33
N TYR A 52 -8.40 20.30 13.24
CA TYR A 52 -9.51 20.51 12.31
C TYR A 52 -10.86 20.47 13.03
N ARG A 53 -11.06 19.57 14.01
CA ARG A 53 -12.34 19.45 14.71
C ARG A 53 -12.56 20.48 15.82
N TYR A 54 -11.49 20.89 16.51
CA TYR A 54 -11.59 21.96 17.51
C TYR A 54 -11.82 23.33 16.89
N LEU A 55 -11.32 23.56 15.66
CA LEU A 55 -11.57 24.79 14.91
C LEU A 55 -12.98 24.82 14.29
N VAL A 56 -13.63 23.65 14.13
CA VAL A 56 -15.05 23.52 13.79
C VAL A 56 -15.87 23.87 15.04
N GLY A 57 -16.03 25.18 15.28
CA GLY A 57 -16.95 25.67 16.31
C GLY A 57 -18.36 25.11 16.15
N GLU A 58 -19.13 25.13 17.23
CA GLU A 58 -20.51 24.67 17.24
C GLU A 58 -21.35 25.42 16.18
N GLY A 59 -21.91 24.69 15.22
CA GLY A 59 -22.90 25.23 14.28
C GLY A 59 -22.47 25.44 12.81
N GLY A 60 -21.32 24.92 12.36
CA GLY A 60 -21.06 24.70 10.92
C GLY A 60 -20.91 25.95 10.03
N LYS A 61 -20.98 27.17 10.58
CA LYS A 61 -20.95 28.44 9.82
C LYS A 61 -19.73 28.62 8.89
N TYR A 62 -18.61 27.96 9.19
CA TYR A 62 -17.36 28.06 8.42
C TYR A 62 -16.85 26.71 7.91
N GLU A 63 -17.73 25.72 7.76
CA GLU A 63 -17.33 24.33 7.45
C GLU A 63 -16.53 24.22 6.14
N ILE A 64 -16.92 24.94 5.09
CA ILE A 64 -16.20 24.93 3.80
C ILE A 64 -14.78 25.50 3.96
N LEU A 65 -14.63 26.61 4.68
CA LEU A 65 -13.34 27.25 4.91
C LEU A 65 -12.43 26.36 5.78
N GLN A 66 -13.01 25.68 6.78
CA GLN A 66 -12.30 24.74 7.63
C GLN A 66 -11.85 23.51 6.84
N LEU A 67 -12.71 22.98 5.97
CA LEU A 67 -12.39 21.85 5.09
C LEU A 67 -11.24 22.22 4.12
N LEU A 68 -11.27 23.43 3.58
CA LEU A 68 -10.17 23.96 2.78
C LEU A 68 -8.86 24.02 3.60
N GLY A 69 -8.92 24.56 4.82
CA GLY A 69 -7.78 24.60 5.73
C GLY A 69 -7.20 23.22 6.05
N PHE A 70 -8.08 22.22 6.25
CA PHE A 70 -7.67 20.83 6.45
C PHE A 70 -6.92 20.26 5.25
N TYR A 71 -7.42 20.47 4.02
CA TYR A 71 -6.73 20.01 2.82
C TYR A 71 -5.38 20.71 2.61
N ILE A 72 -5.29 22.01 2.94
CA ILE A 72 -4.02 22.74 2.91
C ILE A 72 -3.02 22.13 3.91
N LEU A 73 -3.45 21.87 5.15
CA LEU A 73 -2.60 21.23 6.16
C LEU A 73 -2.17 19.83 5.73
N LEU A 74 -3.08 19.00 5.21
CA LEU A 74 -2.75 17.68 4.66
C LEU A 74 -1.68 17.77 3.57
N PHE A 75 -1.82 18.73 2.65
CA PHE A 75 -0.84 18.96 1.61
C PHE A 75 0.53 19.36 2.17
N LEU A 76 0.57 20.25 3.17
CA LEU A 76 1.82 20.65 3.83
C LEU A 76 2.49 19.46 4.53
N VAL A 77 1.72 18.59 5.21
CA VAL A 77 2.25 17.35 5.79
C VAL A 77 2.84 16.46 4.71
N MET A 78 2.13 16.23 3.61
CA MET A 78 2.63 15.40 2.52
C MET A 78 3.90 15.97 1.89
N LEU A 79 4.01 17.30 1.75
CA LEU A 79 5.20 17.99 1.24
C LEU A 79 6.44 17.76 2.12
N VAL A 80 6.25 17.68 3.44
CA VAL A 80 7.33 17.40 4.40
C VAL A 80 7.66 15.90 4.43
N CYS A 81 6.65 15.04 4.43
CA CYS A 81 6.82 13.60 4.68
C CYS A 81 7.13 12.77 3.44
N LYS A 82 6.92 13.26 2.21
CA LYS A 82 7.13 12.50 0.97
C LYS A 82 8.33 12.99 0.14
N GLN A 83 8.94 12.07 -0.61
CA GLN A 83 10.08 12.34 -1.51
C GLN A 83 9.59 12.71 -2.92
N THR A 84 8.92 13.85 -3.06
CA THR A 84 8.37 14.32 -4.33
C THR A 84 8.50 15.84 -4.46
N ASN A 85 8.54 16.34 -5.70
CA ASN A 85 8.52 17.78 -5.97
C ASN A 85 7.15 18.39 -5.62
N PHE A 86 7.08 19.71 -5.48
CA PHE A 86 5.85 20.41 -5.08
C PHE A 86 4.63 20.04 -5.94
N GLY A 87 4.75 20.18 -7.26
CA GLY A 87 3.62 19.93 -8.18
C GLY A 87 3.13 18.47 -8.18
N THR A 88 4.05 17.51 -8.10
CA THR A 88 3.69 16.09 -8.02
C THR A 88 3.08 15.73 -6.67
N THR A 89 3.57 16.33 -5.58
CA THR A 89 2.98 16.18 -4.25
C THR A 89 1.54 16.70 -4.23
N LEU A 90 1.27 17.85 -4.86
CA LEU A 90 -0.06 18.44 -4.91
C LEU A 90 -1.03 17.52 -5.63
N LEU A 91 -0.66 17.06 -6.83
CA LEU A 91 -1.49 16.19 -7.65
C LEU A 91 -1.76 14.84 -6.97
N LEU A 92 -0.73 14.21 -6.38
CA LEU A 92 -0.87 12.92 -5.71
C LEU A 92 -1.61 13.01 -4.37
N THR A 93 -1.52 14.15 -3.67
CA THR A 93 -2.34 14.41 -2.48
C THR A 93 -3.80 14.60 -2.86
N ALA A 94 -4.09 15.35 -3.94
CA ALA A 94 -5.43 15.49 -4.47
C ALA A 94 -6.01 14.12 -4.90
N ALA A 95 -5.21 13.29 -5.57
CA ALA A 95 -5.59 11.92 -5.92
C ALA A 95 -5.88 11.07 -4.66
N ALA A 96 -5.07 11.16 -3.60
CA ALA A 96 -5.32 10.46 -2.34
C ALA A 96 -6.62 10.92 -1.67
N CYS A 97 -6.95 12.21 -1.72
CA CYS A 97 -8.22 12.74 -1.23
C CYS A 97 -9.41 12.23 -2.07
N LEU A 98 -9.27 12.17 -3.40
CA LEU A 98 -10.30 11.58 -4.27
C LEU A 98 -10.54 10.11 -3.94
N VAL A 99 -9.48 9.34 -3.66
CA VAL A 99 -9.60 7.94 -3.22
C VAL A 99 -10.39 7.86 -1.91
N GLN A 100 -10.11 8.73 -0.94
CA GLN A 100 -10.87 8.80 0.30
C GLN A 100 -12.36 9.08 0.05
N GLN A 101 -12.70 9.99 -0.87
CA GLN A 101 -14.09 10.28 -1.23
C GLN A 101 -14.77 9.08 -1.90
N LEU A 102 -14.07 8.37 -2.78
CA LEU A 102 -14.57 7.12 -3.37
C LEU A 102 -14.79 6.06 -2.28
N CYS A 103 -13.89 5.91 -1.32
CA CYS A 103 -14.05 4.98 -0.19
C CYS A 103 -15.31 5.32 0.62
N ALA A 104 -15.49 6.60 0.95
CA ALA A 104 -16.67 7.06 1.68
C ALA A 104 -17.95 6.76 0.89
N PHE A 105 -17.99 7.08 -0.40
CA PHE A 105 -19.13 6.81 -1.29
C PHE A 105 -19.44 5.31 -1.37
N PHE A 106 -18.45 4.46 -1.67
CA PHE A 106 -18.65 3.01 -1.77
C PHE A 106 -19.06 2.36 -0.45
N SER A 107 -18.67 2.94 0.69
CA SER A 107 -19.11 2.44 2.01
C SER A 107 -20.62 2.51 2.18
N PHE A 108 -21.31 3.42 1.48
CA PHE A 108 -22.78 3.51 1.52
C PHE A 108 -23.48 2.44 0.69
N VAL A 109 -22.79 1.75 -0.23
CA VAL A 109 -23.37 0.66 -1.02
C VAL A 109 -23.85 -0.50 -0.13
N PRO A 110 -23.01 -1.12 0.73
CA PRO A 110 -23.48 -2.15 1.65
C PRO A 110 -24.41 -1.57 2.72
N LEU A 111 -24.24 -0.32 3.16
CA LEU A 111 -25.17 0.32 4.10
C LEU A 111 -26.58 0.48 3.51
N ALA A 112 -26.73 0.67 2.20
CA ALA A 112 -28.03 0.71 1.52
C ALA A 112 -28.76 -0.63 1.53
N LEU A 113 -28.02 -1.74 1.63
CA LEU A 113 -28.60 -3.07 1.83
C LEU A 113 -29.07 -3.26 3.28
N ILE A 114 -28.48 -2.53 4.23
CA ILE A 114 -28.76 -2.60 5.67
C ILE A 114 -29.89 -1.62 6.05
N SER A 115 -29.92 -0.41 5.51
CA SER A 115 -30.94 0.58 5.87
C SER A 115 -31.38 1.39 4.68
N ARG A 116 -32.70 1.51 4.53
CA ARG A 116 -33.35 2.34 3.50
C ARG A 116 -32.96 3.81 3.63
N ASP A 117 -32.71 4.27 4.85
CA ASP A 117 -32.36 5.68 5.14
C ASP A 117 -30.85 5.94 5.08
N SER A 118 -30.03 4.94 4.74
CA SER A 118 -28.57 5.08 4.72
C SER A 118 -28.08 6.22 3.81
N LEU A 119 -28.76 6.47 2.69
CA LEU A 119 -28.45 7.58 1.78
C LEU A 119 -28.73 8.95 2.40
N TYR A 120 -29.78 9.07 3.23
CA TYR A 120 -30.03 10.30 4.00
C TYR A 120 -28.89 10.59 4.97
N TYR A 121 -28.35 9.54 5.61
CA TYR A 121 -27.22 9.69 6.52
C TYR A 121 -25.87 10.00 5.84
N MET A 122 -25.81 10.07 4.50
CA MET A 122 -24.64 10.62 3.79
C MET A 122 -24.45 12.12 4.03
N THR A 123 -25.56 12.84 4.26
CA THR A 123 -25.58 14.30 4.39
C THR A 123 -26.03 14.77 5.78
N ALA A 124 -26.48 13.86 6.64
CA ALA A 124 -26.88 14.17 8.00
C ALA A 124 -25.71 14.19 8.98
N TYR A 125 -25.73 15.13 9.94
CA TYR A 125 -24.76 15.18 11.04
C TYR A 125 -25.14 14.29 12.23
N THR A 126 -26.36 13.76 12.23
CA THR A 126 -26.84 12.81 13.24
C THR A 126 -27.15 11.48 12.58
N MET A 127 -26.57 10.39 13.06
CA MET A 127 -26.74 9.06 12.48
C MET A 127 -26.92 8.01 13.58
N PRO A 128 -27.75 6.96 13.37
CA PRO A 128 -27.86 5.84 14.28
C PRO A 128 -26.51 5.21 14.57
N ARG A 129 -26.20 4.93 15.84
CA ARG A 129 -24.91 4.37 16.28
C ARG A 129 -24.47 3.15 15.47
N GLN A 130 -25.41 2.25 15.17
CA GLN A 130 -25.14 1.02 14.41
C GLN A 130 -24.68 1.32 12.98
N LEU A 131 -25.27 2.34 12.34
CA LEU A 131 -24.89 2.73 10.98
C LEU A 131 -23.55 3.47 10.96
N ILE A 132 -23.20 4.24 12.00
CA ILE A 132 -21.87 4.84 12.13
C ILE A 132 -20.80 3.73 12.25
N LEU A 133 -21.03 2.74 13.11
CA LEU A 133 -20.08 1.62 13.27
C LEU A 133 -19.89 0.84 11.97
N ALA A 134 -20.97 0.54 11.26
CA ALA A 134 -20.90 -0.10 9.96
C ALA A 134 -20.19 0.78 8.92
N TYR A 135 -20.45 2.10 8.91
CA TYR A 135 -19.73 3.05 8.06
C TYR A 135 -18.22 3.04 8.33
N LEU A 136 -17.81 3.12 9.60
CA LEU A 136 -16.40 3.07 9.98
C LEU A 136 -15.72 1.78 9.50
N LEU A 137 -16.39 0.64 9.66
CA LEU A 137 -15.94 -0.66 9.16
C LEU A 137 -15.75 -0.64 7.64
N TYR A 138 -16.79 -0.28 6.90
CA TYR A 138 -16.75 -0.31 5.43
C TYR A 138 -15.77 0.70 4.86
N ALA A 139 -15.65 1.89 5.43
CA ALA A 139 -14.70 2.89 4.97
C ALA A 139 -13.25 2.43 5.14
N LEU A 140 -12.93 1.67 6.19
CA LEU A 140 -11.60 1.06 6.34
C LEU A 140 -11.36 -0.03 5.29
N LEU A 141 -12.34 -0.92 5.11
CA LEU A 141 -12.25 -2.04 4.19
C LEU A 141 -12.13 -1.56 2.74
N PHE A 142 -12.97 -0.61 2.31
CA PHE A 142 -12.85 0.00 0.97
C PHE A 142 -11.54 0.79 0.83
N GLY A 143 -11.09 1.48 1.88
CA GLY A 143 -9.79 2.16 1.91
C GLY A 143 -8.63 1.20 1.63
N SER A 144 -8.58 0.07 2.34
CA SER A 144 -7.56 -0.96 2.14
C SER A 144 -7.67 -1.64 0.76
N ALA A 145 -8.88 -1.97 0.31
CA ALA A 145 -9.13 -2.59 -1.01
C ALA A 145 -8.69 -1.66 -2.15
N LEU A 146 -9.08 -0.38 -2.12
CA LEU A 146 -8.70 0.60 -3.14
C LEU A 146 -7.20 0.88 -3.12
N ALA A 147 -6.56 0.95 -1.95
CA ALA A 147 -5.11 1.10 -1.88
C ALA A 147 -4.38 -0.10 -2.49
N MET A 148 -4.85 -1.32 -2.25
CA MET A 148 -4.30 -2.54 -2.86
C MET A 148 -4.52 -2.57 -4.38
N LEU A 149 -5.69 -2.15 -4.87
CA LEU A 149 -5.96 -1.98 -6.30
C LEU A 149 -5.04 -0.93 -6.94
N LEU A 150 -4.87 0.23 -6.31
CA LEU A 150 -3.95 1.27 -6.75
C LEU A 150 -2.53 0.73 -6.80
N ARG A 151 -2.11 -0.03 -5.79
CA ARG A 151 -0.77 -0.62 -5.77
C ARG A 151 -0.58 -1.57 -6.94
N MET A 152 -1.56 -2.44 -7.21
CA MET A 152 -1.50 -3.31 -8.38
C MET A 152 -1.35 -2.50 -9.69
N LEU A 153 -2.06 -1.38 -9.84
CA LEU A 153 -1.94 -0.51 -11.01
C LEU A 153 -0.57 0.17 -11.10
N VAL A 154 -0.04 0.65 -9.97
CA VAL A 154 1.27 1.32 -9.89
C VAL A 154 2.40 0.34 -10.17
N VAL A 155 2.38 -0.85 -9.55
CA VAL A 155 3.38 -1.93 -9.77
C VAL A 155 3.37 -2.38 -11.23
N ARG A 156 2.18 -2.57 -11.83
CA ARG A 156 2.03 -2.87 -13.26
C ARG A 156 2.69 -1.85 -14.18
N ARG A 157 2.74 -0.57 -13.77
CA ARG A 157 3.38 0.49 -14.56
C ARG A 157 4.88 0.62 -14.28
N ARG A 158 5.32 0.42 -13.04
CA ARG A 158 6.72 0.65 -12.62
C ARG A 158 7.66 -0.48 -13.00
N GLN A 159 7.15 -1.68 -13.20
CA GLN A 159 8.00 -2.83 -13.46
C GLN A 159 7.64 -3.51 -14.79
N LYS A 160 8.65 -3.77 -15.63
CA LYS A 160 8.66 -4.88 -16.61
C LYS A 160 8.85 -6.22 -15.86
N THR A 161 8.18 -6.43 -14.72
CA THR A 161 8.33 -7.67 -13.96
C THR A 161 7.57 -8.79 -14.64
N GLU A 162 8.09 -9.99 -14.45
CA GLU A 162 7.49 -11.20 -14.96
C GLU A 162 6.01 -11.32 -14.57
N PRO A 163 5.16 -11.88 -15.44
CA PRO A 163 3.73 -12.05 -15.20
C PRO A 163 3.39 -12.82 -13.91
N ARG A 164 4.33 -13.62 -13.38
CA ARG A 164 4.20 -14.37 -12.12
C ARG A 164 4.12 -13.51 -10.86
N LEU A 165 4.82 -12.36 -10.81
CA LEU A 165 4.70 -11.45 -9.66
C LEU A 165 3.33 -10.76 -9.66
N ARG A 166 2.85 -10.38 -10.85
CA ARG A 166 1.57 -9.68 -11.04
C ARG A 166 0.37 -10.47 -10.53
N THR A 167 0.36 -11.79 -10.70
CA THR A 167 -0.75 -12.64 -10.23
C THR A 167 -0.71 -12.82 -8.72
N ARG A 168 0.47 -13.05 -8.11
CA ARG A 168 0.62 -13.23 -6.66
C ARG A 168 0.10 -12.04 -5.85
N TYR A 169 0.48 -10.81 -6.22
CA TYR A 169 0.01 -9.60 -5.52
C TYR A 169 -1.44 -9.25 -5.84
N GLY A 170 -1.96 -9.65 -7.01
CA GLY A 170 -3.35 -9.45 -7.38
C GLY A 170 -4.34 -10.22 -6.49
N PHE A 171 -3.97 -11.44 -6.04
CA PHE A 171 -4.80 -12.21 -5.12
C PHE A 171 -4.97 -11.56 -3.75
N LEU A 172 -4.02 -10.74 -3.31
CA LEU A 172 -4.09 -10.09 -2.00
C LEU A 172 -5.15 -8.99 -1.93
N VAL A 173 -5.61 -8.47 -3.08
CA VAL A 173 -6.77 -7.56 -3.16
C VAL A 173 -8.07 -8.27 -2.75
N LEU A 174 -8.14 -9.60 -2.90
CA LEU A 174 -9.35 -10.36 -2.59
C LEU A 174 -9.64 -10.43 -1.09
N PHE A 175 -8.64 -10.21 -0.22
CA PHE A 175 -8.83 -10.23 1.23
C PHE A 175 -9.77 -9.12 1.73
N PRO A 176 -9.47 -7.82 1.53
CA PRO A 176 -10.40 -6.78 1.98
C PRO A 176 -11.75 -6.86 1.24
N LEU A 177 -11.77 -7.32 -0.02
CA LEU A 177 -13.02 -7.56 -0.75
C LEU A 177 -13.86 -8.70 -0.14
N SER A 178 -13.24 -9.81 0.27
CA SER A 178 -13.95 -10.93 0.90
C SER A 178 -14.50 -10.51 2.26
N HIS A 179 -13.76 -9.71 3.04
CA HIS A 179 -14.26 -9.16 4.30
C HIS A 179 -15.44 -8.18 4.11
N ILE A 180 -15.44 -7.37 3.03
CA ILE A 180 -16.62 -6.55 2.66
C ILE A 180 -17.84 -7.45 2.39
N LEU A 181 -17.66 -8.50 1.59
CA LEU A 181 -18.73 -9.42 1.25
C LEU A 181 -19.25 -10.17 2.49
N CYS A 182 -18.35 -10.75 3.29
CA CYS A 182 -18.70 -11.49 4.50
C CYS A 182 -19.41 -10.60 5.53
N SER A 183 -18.93 -9.36 5.75
CA SER A 183 -19.61 -8.43 6.65
C SER A 183 -21.00 -8.04 6.13
N ALA A 184 -21.14 -7.73 4.83
CA ALA A 184 -22.44 -7.41 4.23
C ALA A 184 -23.44 -8.59 4.35
N LEU A 185 -23.00 -9.81 4.06
CA LEU A 185 -23.82 -11.02 4.22
C LEU A 185 -24.20 -11.25 5.68
N TYR A 186 -23.29 -11.02 6.63
CA TYR A 186 -23.56 -11.14 8.05
C TYR A 186 -24.65 -10.16 8.50
N PHE A 187 -24.57 -8.89 8.11
CA PHE A 187 -25.60 -7.90 8.44
C PHE A 187 -26.95 -8.23 7.78
N LEU A 188 -26.95 -8.68 6.52
CA LEU A 188 -28.17 -9.16 5.84
C LEU A 188 -28.80 -10.35 6.56
N LEU A 189 -27.99 -11.30 7.03
CA LEU A 189 -28.47 -12.45 7.80
C LEU A 189 -29.14 -12.01 9.11
N ILE A 190 -28.51 -11.12 9.87
CA ILE A 190 -29.11 -10.56 11.10
C ILE A 190 -30.46 -9.91 10.81
N GLN A 191 -30.56 -9.16 9.72
CA GLN A 191 -31.81 -8.50 9.34
C GLN A 191 -32.90 -9.48 8.92
N ALA A 192 -32.53 -10.52 8.17
CA ALA A 192 -33.47 -11.54 7.75
C ALA A 192 -34.02 -12.35 8.93
N VAL A 193 -33.19 -12.61 9.95
CA VAL A 193 -33.59 -13.31 11.18
C VAL A 193 -34.57 -12.47 12.01
N GLY A 194 -34.47 -11.15 11.94
CA GLY A 194 -35.34 -10.25 12.69
C GLY A 194 -34.94 -10.12 14.16
N LYS A 195 -35.36 -9.01 14.78
CA LYS A 195 -34.90 -8.62 16.12
C LYS A 195 -35.31 -9.62 17.21
N ASP A 196 -36.52 -10.13 17.16
CA ASP A 196 -37.07 -10.99 18.21
C ASP A 196 -36.33 -12.34 18.27
N VAL A 197 -36.06 -12.94 17.12
CA VAL A 197 -35.29 -14.18 17.01
C VAL A 197 -33.82 -13.94 17.35
N TYR A 198 -33.24 -12.80 16.93
CA TYR A 198 -31.89 -12.43 17.30
C TYR A 198 -31.75 -12.32 18.82
N ASP A 199 -32.62 -11.57 19.50
CA ASP A 199 -32.56 -11.36 20.95
C ASP A 199 -32.76 -12.67 21.72
N GLN A 200 -33.65 -13.55 21.25
CA GLN A 200 -33.96 -14.83 21.90
C GLN A 200 -32.82 -15.87 21.79
N TYR A 201 -32.14 -15.94 20.64
CA TYR A 201 -31.18 -17.02 20.36
C TYR A 201 -29.72 -16.58 20.30
N ILE A 202 -29.43 -15.32 19.95
CA ILE A 202 -28.06 -14.81 19.75
C ILE A 202 -27.73 -13.73 20.80
N GLY A 203 -28.61 -12.74 20.96
CA GLY A 203 -28.46 -11.65 21.93
C GLY A 203 -28.39 -12.14 23.38
N ARG A 204 -29.08 -13.24 23.69
CA ARG A 204 -29.00 -13.92 24.99
C ARG A 204 -27.58 -14.39 25.34
N TYR A 205 -26.76 -14.70 24.35
CA TYR A 205 -25.40 -15.20 24.51
C TYR A 205 -24.37 -14.13 24.13
N GLN A 206 -24.04 -13.26 25.10
CA GLN A 206 -23.11 -12.14 24.89
C GLN A 206 -21.75 -12.56 24.30
N TYR A 207 -21.28 -13.78 24.60
CA TYR A 207 -20.02 -14.30 24.05
C TYR A 207 -20.02 -14.45 22.53
N ILE A 208 -21.18 -14.71 21.90
CA ILE A 208 -21.28 -14.81 20.43
C ILE A 208 -21.03 -13.44 19.80
N ASN A 209 -21.62 -12.38 20.36
CA ASN A 209 -21.42 -11.01 19.90
C ASN A 209 -19.97 -10.55 20.09
N ILE A 210 -19.37 -10.86 21.23
CA ILE A 210 -17.95 -10.57 21.49
C ILE A 210 -17.06 -11.30 20.47
N PHE A 211 -17.32 -12.58 20.23
CA PHE A 211 -16.56 -13.38 19.27
C PHE A 211 -16.62 -12.80 17.85
N VAL A 212 -17.80 -12.40 17.39
CA VAL A 212 -17.98 -11.75 16.08
C VAL A 212 -17.20 -10.43 16.00
N ILE A 213 -17.27 -9.59 17.05
CA ILE A 213 -16.51 -8.34 17.11
C ILE A 213 -15.01 -8.61 17.02
N VAL A 214 -14.50 -9.59 17.78
CA VAL A 214 -13.08 -9.96 17.75
C VAL A 214 -12.65 -10.42 16.37
N ILE A 215 -13.47 -11.21 15.66
CA ILE A 215 -13.20 -11.61 14.28
C ILE A 215 -13.10 -10.38 13.37
N PHE A 216 -14.08 -9.48 13.38
CA PHE A 216 -14.05 -8.31 12.52
C PHE A 216 -12.85 -7.39 12.81
N VAL A 217 -12.54 -7.16 14.08
CA VAL A 217 -11.35 -6.37 14.48
C VAL A 217 -10.07 -7.04 13.97
N THR A 218 -9.97 -8.37 14.09
CA THR A 218 -8.81 -9.12 13.59
C THR A 218 -8.68 -9.02 12.07
N CYS A 219 -9.79 -9.17 11.33
CA CYS A 219 -9.82 -8.98 9.87
C CYS A 219 -9.34 -7.57 9.46
N LEU A 220 -9.80 -6.52 10.17
CA LEU A 220 -9.38 -5.15 9.90
C LEU A 220 -7.89 -4.92 10.15
N LEU A 221 -7.35 -5.48 11.25
CA LEU A 221 -5.93 -5.40 11.55
C LEU A 221 -5.09 -6.15 10.49
N LEU A 222 -5.58 -7.29 10.01
CA LEU A 222 -4.94 -8.03 8.92
C LEU A 222 -4.95 -7.22 7.62
N ASP A 223 -6.08 -6.63 7.23
CA ASP A 223 -6.18 -5.79 6.02
C ASP A 223 -5.28 -4.55 6.08
N PHE A 224 -5.19 -3.93 7.25
CA PHE A 224 -4.23 -2.85 7.49
C PHE A 224 -2.78 -3.34 7.33
N SER A 225 -2.44 -4.49 7.91
CA SER A 225 -1.08 -5.05 7.87
C SER A 225 -0.67 -5.53 6.49
N LEU A 226 -1.62 -6.00 5.66
CA LEU A 226 -1.41 -6.51 4.31
C LEU A 226 -0.68 -5.49 3.44
N LEU A 227 -1.01 -4.20 3.58
CA LEU A 227 -0.37 -3.12 2.82
C LEU A 227 1.13 -3.02 3.13
N PHE A 228 1.57 -3.27 4.36
CA PHE A 228 2.99 -3.29 4.73
C PHE A 228 3.67 -4.61 4.38
N ILE A 229 2.97 -5.74 4.53
CA ILE A 229 3.48 -7.07 4.17
C ILE A 229 3.83 -7.11 2.68
N VAL A 230 2.91 -6.64 1.83
CA VAL A 230 3.12 -6.59 0.38
C VAL A 230 4.31 -5.73 0.01
N GLU A 231 4.49 -4.59 0.68
CA GLU A 231 5.65 -3.73 0.43
C GLU A 231 6.96 -4.42 0.76
N ARG A 232 7.00 -5.13 1.90
CA ARG A 232 8.19 -5.83 2.35
C ARG A 232 8.54 -6.98 1.42
N LEU A 233 7.53 -7.73 0.96
CA LEU A 233 7.71 -8.79 -0.03
C LEU A 233 8.26 -8.23 -1.35
N GLU A 234 7.68 -7.12 -1.85
CA GLU A 234 8.13 -6.48 -3.08
C GLU A 234 9.60 -6.01 -2.97
N LYS A 235 9.98 -5.37 -1.86
CA LYS A 235 11.37 -4.96 -1.62
C LYS A 235 12.33 -6.14 -1.51
N ALA A 236 11.89 -7.25 -0.92
CA ALA A 236 12.71 -8.46 -0.81
C ALA A 236 12.94 -9.11 -2.19
N GLU A 237 11.90 -9.21 -3.01
CA GLU A 237 12.00 -9.74 -4.38
C GLU A 237 12.85 -8.84 -5.29
N GLN A 238 12.71 -7.51 -5.19
CA GLN A 238 13.57 -6.57 -5.93
C GLN A 238 15.05 -6.76 -5.60
N ARG A 239 15.40 -6.91 -4.32
CA ARG A 239 16.77 -7.20 -3.89
C ARG A 239 17.28 -8.55 -4.37
N ALA A 240 16.43 -9.58 -4.37
CA ALA A 240 16.77 -10.89 -4.89
C ALA A 240 17.10 -10.83 -6.39
N LEU A 241 16.28 -10.13 -7.18
CA LEU A 241 16.51 -9.91 -8.61
C LEU A 241 17.78 -9.10 -8.89
N GLU A 242 18.08 -8.07 -8.08
CA GLU A 242 19.33 -7.31 -8.19
C GLU A 242 20.55 -8.19 -7.87
N THR A 243 20.44 -9.04 -6.86
CA THR A 243 21.51 -9.99 -6.47
C THR A 243 21.72 -11.03 -7.57
N GLU A 244 20.65 -11.57 -8.15
CA GLU A 244 20.73 -12.53 -9.26
C GLU A 244 21.42 -11.92 -10.48
N ARG A 245 21.09 -10.67 -10.83
CA ARG A 245 21.75 -9.94 -11.92
C ARG A 245 23.25 -9.73 -11.65
N GLN A 246 23.61 -9.36 -10.42
CA GLN A 246 25.02 -9.22 -10.03
C GLN A 246 25.76 -10.56 -10.09
N LEU A 247 25.14 -11.66 -9.69
CA LEU A 247 25.74 -13.00 -9.79
C LEU A 247 25.98 -13.41 -11.25
N VAL A 248 25.01 -13.16 -12.13
CA VAL A 248 25.16 -13.44 -13.57
C VAL A 248 26.27 -12.58 -14.17
N GLN A 249 26.33 -11.29 -13.84
CA GLN A 249 27.38 -10.40 -14.32
C GLN A 249 28.76 -10.83 -13.83
N ASN A 250 28.91 -11.12 -12.53
CA ASN A 250 30.17 -11.60 -11.97
C ASN A 250 30.62 -12.93 -12.62
N ARG A 251 29.68 -13.81 -12.95
CA ARG A 251 29.98 -15.05 -13.66
C ARG A 251 30.50 -14.78 -15.07
N MET A 252 29.86 -13.88 -15.82
CA MET A 252 30.31 -13.48 -17.15
C MET A 252 31.71 -12.82 -17.12
N ASP A 253 31.94 -11.95 -16.14
CA ASP A 253 33.23 -11.27 -15.96
C ASP A 253 34.34 -12.28 -15.61
N TYR A 254 34.03 -13.26 -14.75
CA TYR A 254 34.93 -14.36 -14.44
C TYR A 254 35.25 -15.21 -15.68
N GLU A 255 34.24 -15.64 -16.43
CA GLU A 255 34.43 -16.43 -17.65
C GLU A 255 35.28 -15.66 -18.68
N SER A 256 35.01 -14.37 -18.88
CA SER A 256 35.79 -13.49 -19.76
C SER A 256 37.26 -13.36 -19.31
N ALA A 257 37.50 -13.19 -18.01
CA ALA A 257 38.85 -13.11 -17.46
C ALA A 257 39.61 -14.42 -17.61
N THR A 258 38.95 -15.57 -17.46
CA THR A 258 39.56 -16.88 -17.69
C THR A 258 39.94 -17.06 -19.17
N MET A 259 39.06 -16.72 -20.11
CA MET A 259 39.36 -16.77 -21.54
C MET A 259 40.57 -15.89 -21.91
N LEU A 260 40.64 -14.65 -21.40
CA LEU A 260 41.79 -13.76 -21.63
C LEU A 260 43.10 -14.31 -21.05
N ARG A 261 43.04 -15.00 -19.90
CA ARG A 261 44.22 -15.63 -19.31
C ARG A 261 44.72 -16.78 -20.18
N ASP A 262 43.81 -17.59 -20.70
CA ASP A 262 44.12 -18.72 -21.56
C ASP A 262 44.70 -18.24 -22.91
N GLU A 263 44.11 -17.22 -23.53
CA GLU A 263 44.66 -16.56 -24.72
C GLU A 263 46.08 -16.03 -24.49
N LYS A 264 46.32 -15.36 -23.37
CA LYS A 264 47.66 -14.83 -23.03
C LYS A 264 48.68 -15.95 -22.84
N GLN A 265 48.27 -17.09 -22.31
CA GLN A 265 49.14 -18.26 -22.17
C GLN A 265 49.47 -18.88 -23.52
N GLU A 266 48.50 -18.99 -24.43
CA GLU A 266 48.73 -19.42 -25.81
C GLU A 266 49.67 -18.48 -26.57
N PHE A 267 49.46 -17.15 -26.48
CA PHE A 267 50.38 -16.17 -27.07
C PHE A 267 51.82 -16.30 -26.56
N ARG A 268 52.01 -16.62 -25.26
CA ARG A 268 53.34 -16.87 -24.70
C ARG A 268 54.01 -18.10 -25.30
N LYS A 269 53.26 -19.18 -25.52
CA LYS A 269 53.77 -20.40 -26.18
C LYS A 269 54.20 -20.10 -27.61
N VAL A 270 53.34 -19.45 -28.40
CA VAL A 270 53.66 -19.07 -29.79
C VAL A 270 54.91 -18.18 -29.85
N LYS A 271 55.03 -17.18 -28.95
CA LYS A 271 56.21 -16.32 -28.88
C LYS A 271 57.49 -17.10 -28.56
N HIS A 272 57.42 -18.04 -27.62
CA HIS A 272 58.54 -18.89 -27.25
C HIS A 272 58.98 -19.76 -28.43
N ASP A 273 58.04 -20.39 -29.13
CA ASP A 273 58.32 -21.26 -30.27
C ASP A 273 58.93 -20.47 -31.44
N LEU A 274 58.42 -19.26 -31.70
CA LEU A 274 58.99 -18.36 -32.70
C LEU A 274 60.42 -17.94 -32.35
N SER A 275 60.70 -17.67 -31.07
CA SER A 275 62.06 -17.36 -30.59
C SER A 275 63.01 -18.54 -30.79
N ASN A 276 62.54 -19.76 -30.52
CA ASN A 276 63.32 -20.97 -30.75
C ASN A 276 63.62 -21.16 -32.25
N LEU A 277 62.61 -21.00 -33.12
CA LEU A 277 62.80 -21.07 -34.57
C LEU A 277 63.79 -20.02 -35.08
N LEU A 278 63.71 -18.78 -34.61
CA LEU A 278 64.65 -17.72 -34.96
C LEU A 278 66.07 -18.02 -34.48
N THR A 279 66.21 -18.58 -33.27
CA THR A 279 67.51 -18.97 -32.72
C THR A 279 68.14 -20.10 -33.54
N VAL A 280 67.34 -21.11 -33.91
CA VAL A 280 67.77 -22.21 -34.80
C VAL A 280 68.17 -21.68 -36.18
N ALA A 281 67.36 -20.80 -36.77
CA ALA A 281 67.66 -20.17 -38.06
C ALA A 281 68.97 -19.34 -37.99
N ARG A 282 69.18 -18.59 -36.91
CA ARG A 282 70.41 -17.83 -36.68
C ARG A 282 71.63 -18.75 -36.53
N GLY A 283 71.50 -19.85 -35.80
CA GLY A 283 72.53 -20.88 -35.70
C GLY A 283 72.91 -21.47 -37.06
N TYR A 284 71.93 -21.77 -37.91
CA TYR A 284 72.19 -22.21 -39.30
C TYR A 284 72.90 -21.14 -40.14
N ILE A 285 72.54 -19.86 -39.98
CA ILE A 285 73.19 -18.74 -40.68
C ILE A 285 74.64 -18.55 -40.19
N GLU A 286 74.90 -18.72 -38.89
CA GLU A 286 76.24 -18.61 -38.32
C GLU A 286 77.16 -19.78 -38.73
N ILE A 287 76.62 -21.00 -38.85
CA ILE A 287 77.34 -22.17 -39.40
C ILE A 287 77.68 -21.97 -40.89
N GLY A 288 76.87 -21.20 -41.61
CA GLY A 288 77.05 -20.93 -43.05
C GLY A 288 77.99 -19.77 -43.39
N LYS A 289 78.58 -19.07 -42.41
CA LYS A 289 79.58 -18.02 -42.68
C LYS A 289 80.98 -18.63 -42.80
N PRO A 290 81.67 -18.48 -43.95
CA PRO A 290 83.07 -18.89 -44.06
C PRO A 290 83.97 -17.95 -43.23
N GLU A 291 85.04 -18.52 -42.64
CA GLU A 291 86.17 -17.75 -42.07
C GLU A 291 86.86 -16.88 -43.12
#